data_AF-A0A3D3RBY6-F1
#
_entry.id   AF-A0A3D3RBY6-F1
#
_cell.length_a   1.000
_cell.length_b   1.000
_cell.length_c   1.000
_cell.angle_alpha   90.00
_cell.angle_beta   90.00
_cell.angle_gamma   90.00
#
_symmetry.space_group_name_H-M   'P 1'
#
loop_
_entity.id
_entity.type
_entity.pdbx_description
1 polymer ?
#
loop_
_entity_poly.entity_id
_entity_poly.type
_entity_poly.pdbx_seq_one_letter_code
_entity_poly.pdbx_strand_id
1 'polypeptide(L)'
;MTLSGVSRNNRIVERHPSRFGAYWKSFDFQTSKGLQNMFTDPLNFHFAGGEMIWNLPNGLQAYFITDNAGNRILEAPTTIVTDKFSEDKVVRNGLACMRCHDRGMKRFADNIRPAFESLPDRSGLNKSDILRLYVAKDEMDALLDKDEQRFQTAMDQALGETIKAEPLIPTSRKFIDAPLTISQASAELGLKYSSSLKAVFRLPQFTQLGLAGLSTGGVIRRDTWEDYFDQVVRQLGVGVPIAPVDGLTRPDHLADGLASGLKVSTNKRSNIFSPGEEMVITVKNQTGVDLFIELLGTSALGKKVALTNGILSLKNGKAYQFPESGTIKIKPQLGTEFITVFASPHQFSPGALLRGHGVADRFVHNFYVYDHSDTRLKNDPSQLVKKTLKIETR
;
A
#
# COMPACT_ATOMS: atom_id res chain seq x y z
N MET A 1 12.14 -27.87 2.85
CA MET A 1 12.79 -26.53 2.98
C MET A 1 13.38 -26.22 1.64
N THR A 2 13.07 -25.04 1.11
CA THR A 2 13.62 -24.57 -0.15
C THR A 2 14.42 -23.28 0.06
N LEU A 3 15.46 -23.11 -0.75
CA LEU A 3 16.08 -21.81 -0.96
C LEU A 3 15.15 -20.94 -1.81
N SER A 4 14.98 -19.68 -1.41
CA SER A 4 14.16 -18.70 -2.12
C SER A 4 15.04 -17.52 -2.55
N GLY A 5 14.80 -16.97 -3.74
CA GLY A 5 15.42 -15.72 -4.15
C GLY A 5 14.89 -14.48 -3.42
N VAL A 6 13.88 -14.66 -2.57
CA VAL A 6 13.17 -13.59 -1.85
C VAL A 6 13.35 -13.71 -0.33
N SER A 7 13.33 -14.91 0.25
CA SER A 7 13.50 -15.14 1.70
C SER A 7 14.95 -15.38 2.08
N ARG A 8 15.39 -14.83 3.22
CA ARG A 8 16.77 -14.98 3.72
C ARG A 8 17.00 -16.27 4.52
N ASN A 9 15.94 -16.84 5.09
CA ASN A 9 16.01 -18.01 5.97
C ASN A 9 15.19 -19.17 5.37
N ASN A 10 14.84 -20.14 6.21
CA ASN A 10 13.97 -21.24 5.83
C ASN A 10 12.68 -20.73 5.17
N ARG A 11 12.26 -21.42 4.11
CA ARG A 11 10.94 -21.27 3.51
C ARG A 11 10.34 -22.64 3.23
N ILE A 12 9.04 -22.75 3.47
CA ILE A 12 8.21 -23.91 3.16
C ILE A 12 7.09 -23.47 2.25
N VAL A 13 6.63 -24.39 1.41
CA VAL A 13 5.45 -24.18 0.58
C VAL A 13 4.50 -25.35 0.71
N GLU A 14 3.22 -25.05 0.72
CA GLU A 14 2.13 -26.02 0.63
C GLU A 14 1.34 -25.75 -0.63
N ARG A 15 0.83 -26.83 -1.24
CA ARG A 15 -0.10 -26.78 -2.36
C ARG A 15 -1.36 -27.52 -1.99
N HIS A 16 -2.49 -26.84 -2.12
CA HIS A 16 -3.82 -27.38 -1.89
C HIS A 16 -4.62 -27.37 -3.20
N PRO A 17 -5.42 -28.40 -3.49
CA PRO A 17 -6.42 -28.32 -4.55
C PRO A 17 -7.39 -27.16 -4.29
N SER A 18 -7.76 -26.44 -5.35
CA SER A 18 -8.73 -25.33 -5.28
C SER A 18 -9.70 -25.43 -6.44
N ARG A 19 -10.88 -24.82 -6.31
CA ARG A 19 -11.98 -24.86 -7.30
C ARG A 19 -11.53 -24.57 -8.74
N PHE A 20 -10.57 -23.67 -8.92
CA PHE A 20 -10.09 -23.24 -10.24
C PHE A 20 -8.66 -23.71 -10.57
N GLY A 21 -8.07 -24.55 -9.73
CA GLY A 21 -6.69 -25.03 -9.90
C GLY A 21 -6.04 -25.35 -8.56
N ALA A 22 -5.11 -24.50 -8.14
CA ALA A 22 -4.35 -24.66 -6.92
C ALA A 22 -4.52 -23.45 -5.98
N TYR A 23 -4.27 -23.71 -4.70
CA TYR A 23 -4.03 -22.71 -3.67
C TYR A 23 -2.68 -23.01 -3.03
N TRP A 24 -1.74 -22.11 -3.21
CA TRP A 24 -0.40 -22.19 -2.66
C TRP A 24 -0.28 -21.31 -1.43
N LYS A 25 0.45 -21.80 -0.44
CA LYS A 25 0.87 -21.05 0.74
C LYS A 25 2.37 -21.15 0.87
N SER A 26 3.04 -20.05 1.20
CA SER A 26 4.39 -20.09 1.73
C SER A 26 4.42 -19.75 3.20
N PHE A 27 5.44 -20.25 3.87
CA PHE A 27 5.78 -19.90 5.25
C PHE A 27 7.23 -19.43 5.25
N ASP A 28 7.42 -18.16 5.60
CA ASP A 28 8.71 -17.49 5.64
C ASP A 28 9.14 -17.31 7.10
N PHE A 29 10.40 -17.64 7.38
CA PHE A 29 10.91 -17.70 8.75
C PHE A 29 11.84 -16.52 9.05
N GLN A 30 11.83 -16.07 10.29
CA GLN A 30 12.69 -14.98 10.77
C GLN A 30 14.14 -15.44 10.96
N THR A 31 14.34 -16.72 11.25
CA THR A 31 15.65 -17.37 11.40
C THR A 31 15.57 -18.85 10.97
N SER A 32 16.71 -19.53 10.89
CA SER A 32 16.78 -20.98 10.61
C SER A 32 17.22 -21.80 11.85
N LYS A 33 17.02 -21.26 13.06
CA LYS A 33 17.51 -21.81 14.33
C LYS A 33 16.35 -22.24 15.24
N GLY A 34 16.64 -23.11 16.22
CA GLY A 34 15.68 -23.53 17.24
C GLY A 34 14.42 -24.14 16.62
N LEU A 35 13.24 -23.72 17.10
CA LEU A 35 11.94 -24.14 16.55
C LEU A 35 11.68 -23.67 15.11
N GLN A 36 12.50 -22.76 14.57
CA GLN A 36 12.45 -22.33 13.16
C GLN A 36 13.43 -23.12 12.28
N ASN A 37 14.20 -24.05 12.85
CA ASN A 37 15.02 -24.97 12.08
C ASN A 37 14.16 -26.12 11.55
N MET A 38 13.97 -26.18 10.24
CA MET A 38 13.08 -27.16 9.64
C MET A 38 13.59 -28.60 9.70
N PHE A 39 14.86 -28.82 10.02
CA PHE A 39 15.38 -30.15 10.30
C PHE A 39 15.17 -30.58 11.76
N THR A 40 14.80 -29.65 12.64
CA THR A 40 14.46 -29.91 14.05
C THR A 40 12.94 -30.01 14.24
N ASP A 41 12.17 -29.13 13.59
CA ASP A 41 10.71 -29.11 13.69
C ASP A 41 10.04 -29.03 12.30
N PRO A 42 10.02 -30.15 11.55
CA PRO A 42 9.43 -30.23 10.21
C PRO A 42 7.90 -30.19 10.16
N LEU A 43 7.20 -30.06 11.29
CA LEU A 43 5.74 -30.26 11.35
C LEU A 43 4.96 -29.06 11.89
N ASN A 44 5.49 -28.30 12.85
CA ASN A 44 4.69 -27.28 13.57
C ASN A 44 4.85 -25.84 13.06
N PHE A 45 5.81 -25.59 12.17
CA PHE A 45 6.04 -24.33 11.45
C PHE A 45 5.92 -23.05 12.32
N HIS A 46 7.03 -22.63 12.91
CA HIS A 46 7.12 -21.35 13.63
C HIS A 46 7.47 -20.17 12.69
N PHE A 47 6.58 -19.85 11.75
CA PHE A 47 6.81 -18.84 10.70
C PHE A 47 6.50 -17.40 11.15
N ALA A 48 7.04 -16.43 10.41
CA ALA A 48 6.89 -15.00 10.67
C ALA A 48 5.88 -14.32 9.72
N GLY A 49 5.65 -14.91 8.55
CA GLY A 49 4.67 -14.47 7.57
C GLY A 49 4.58 -15.44 6.40
N GLY A 50 3.78 -15.10 5.39
CA GLY A 50 3.58 -15.97 4.25
C GLY A 50 2.94 -15.29 3.05
N GLU A 51 3.06 -15.96 1.92
CA GLU A 51 2.46 -15.59 0.64
C GLU A 51 1.42 -16.63 0.25
N MET A 52 0.30 -16.16 -0.27
CA MET A 52 -0.78 -16.97 -0.79
C MET A 52 -0.95 -16.67 -2.27
N ILE A 53 -1.01 -17.73 -3.08
CA ILE A 53 -1.23 -17.63 -4.53
C ILE A 53 -2.33 -18.61 -4.91
N TRP A 54 -3.38 -18.16 -5.60
CA TRP A 54 -4.44 -19.05 -6.06
C TRP A 54 -4.91 -18.73 -7.46
N ASN A 55 -5.47 -19.73 -8.13
CA ASN A 55 -6.05 -19.55 -9.45
C ASN A 55 -7.44 -18.91 -9.38
N LEU A 56 -7.68 -17.97 -10.29
CA LEU A 56 -8.97 -17.34 -10.58
C LEU A 56 -9.74 -18.14 -11.66
N PRO A 57 -11.04 -17.88 -11.85
CA PRO A 57 -11.85 -18.59 -12.85
C PRO A 57 -11.29 -18.53 -14.28
N ASN A 58 -10.56 -17.47 -14.62
CA ASN A 58 -9.91 -17.28 -15.92
C ASN A 58 -8.49 -17.88 -16.00
N GLY A 59 -8.05 -18.64 -14.98
CA GLY A 59 -6.73 -19.28 -14.95
C GLY A 59 -5.58 -18.38 -14.48
N LEU A 60 -5.77 -17.05 -14.44
CA LEU A 60 -4.81 -16.12 -13.85
C LEU A 60 -4.65 -16.38 -12.35
N GLN A 61 -3.60 -15.79 -11.77
CA GLN A 61 -3.31 -15.89 -10.35
C GLN A 61 -3.74 -14.64 -9.60
N ALA A 62 -4.18 -14.83 -8.37
CA ALA A 62 -4.29 -13.78 -7.36
C ALA A 62 -3.25 -14.01 -6.27
N TYR A 63 -2.86 -12.92 -5.62
CA TYR A 63 -1.72 -12.87 -4.71
C TYR A 63 -2.10 -12.16 -3.42
N PHE A 64 -1.56 -12.63 -2.31
CA PHE A 64 -1.84 -12.07 -1.00
C PHE A 64 -0.69 -12.35 -0.02
N ILE A 65 -0.28 -11.36 0.75
CA ILE A 65 0.76 -11.49 1.78
C ILE A 65 0.17 -11.26 3.16
N THR A 66 0.58 -12.07 4.13
CA THR A 66 0.17 -11.95 5.54
C THR A 66 1.33 -11.93 6.53
N ASP A 67 1.04 -11.42 7.72
CA ASP A 67 1.81 -11.73 8.93
C ASP A 67 1.59 -13.19 9.39
N ASN A 68 2.19 -13.56 10.52
CA ASN A 68 2.06 -14.89 11.13
C ASN A 68 0.66 -15.19 11.71
N ALA A 69 -0.16 -14.16 11.96
CA ALA A 69 -1.53 -14.31 12.42
C ALA A 69 -2.54 -14.42 11.26
N GLY A 70 -2.07 -14.33 10.01
CA GLY A 70 -2.91 -14.38 8.81
C GLY A 70 -3.54 -13.04 8.44
N ASN A 71 -3.13 -11.93 9.08
CA ASN A 71 -3.62 -10.60 8.72
C ASN A 71 -2.94 -10.11 7.45
N ARG A 72 -3.70 -9.47 6.57
CA ARG A 72 -3.16 -8.77 5.39
C ARG A 72 -2.15 -7.72 5.81
N ILE A 73 -0.96 -7.76 5.23
CA ILE A 73 0.03 -6.67 5.34
C ILE A 73 0.19 -5.96 3.99
N LEU A 74 0.48 -4.66 4.01
CA LEU A 74 0.76 -3.89 2.79
C LEU A 74 2.19 -4.14 2.28
N GLU A 75 3.11 -4.23 3.23
CA GLU A 75 4.56 -4.34 3.00
C GLU A 75 5.12 -5.38 3.96
N ALA A 76 5.88 -6.34 3.42
CA ALA A 76 6.54 -7.35 4.27
C ALA A 76 7.89 -6.83 4.80
N PRO A 77 8.30 -7.23 6.02
CA PRO A 77 9.57 -6.81 6.60
C PRO A 77 10.77 -7.27 5.77
N THR A 78 11.65 -6.32 5.41
CA THR A 78 12.86 -6.57 4.62
C THR A 78 13.92 -7.43 5.34
N THR A 79 13.77 -7.58 6.66
CA THR A 79 14.54 -8.51 7.49
C THR A 79 14.19 -9.97 7.23
N ILE A 80 13.03 -10.26 6.64
CA ILE A 80 12.54 -11.62 6.35
C ILE A 80 12.62 -11.89 4.84
N VAL A 81 12.00 -11.01 4.04
CA VAL A 81 11.86 -11.16 2.59
C VAL A 81 12.24 -9.89 1.85
N THR A 82 12.85 -10.00 0.66
CA THR A 82 13.27 -8.85 -0.14
C THR A 82 12.82 -8.96 -1.59
N ASP A 83 12.30 -7.86 -2.12
CA ASP A 83 12.00 -7.73 -3.54
C ASP A 83 13.22 -7.22 -4.31
N LYS A 84 13.84 -8.08 -5.12
CA LYS A 84 15.01 -7.71 -5.93
C LYS A 84 14.71 -6.67 -7.01
N PHE A 85 13.44 -6.55 -7.44
CA PHE A 85 12.98 -5.61 -8.45
C PHE A 85 12.60 -4.24 -7.89
N SER A 86 12.59 -4.09 -6.55
CA SER A 86 12.36 -2.82 -5.87
C SER A 86 13.71 -2.20 -5.46
N GLU A 87 13.85 -0.88 -5.59
CA GLU A 87 15.07 -0.20 -5.13
C GLU A 87 15.21 -0.29 -3.61
N ASP A 88 14.11 -0.10 -2.89
CA ASP A 88 14.02 -0.18 -1.41
C ASP A 88 13.92 -1.60 -0.84
N LYS A 89 13.91 -2.62 -1.71
CA LYS A 89 13.76 -4.05 -1.36
C LYS A 89 12.45 -4.44 -0.70
N VAL A 90 11.47 -3.54 -0.61
CA VAL A 90 10.20 -3.81 0.06
C VAL A 90 9.34 -4.73 -0.80
N VAL A 91 8.85 -5.82 -0.19
CA VAL A 91 7.87 -6.70 -0.81
C VAL A 91 6.48 -6.12 -0.60
N ARG A 92 5.97 -5.44 -1.63
CA ARG A 92 4.62 -4.86 -1.65
C ARG A 92 3.58 -5.90 -2.04
N ASN A 93 2.53 -6.03 -1.23
CA ASN A 93 1.47 -7.03 -1.42
C ASN A 93 0.83 -6.92 -2.82
N GLY A 94 0.79 -8.04 -3.54
CA GLY A 94 0.37 -8.11 -4.93
C GLY A 94 1.47 -7.74 -5.91
N LEU A 95 2.00 -6.51 -5.86
CA LEU A 95 2.97 -6.01 -6.86
C LEU A 95 4.24 -6.87 -6.92
N ALA A 96 4.86 -7.17 -5.77
CA ALA A 96 6.07 -7.97 -5.72
C ALA A 96 5.84 -9.39 -6.24
N CYS A 97 4.69 -9.97 -5.89
CA CYS A 97 4.29 -11.31 -6.30
C CYS A 97 4.08 -11.39 -7.80
N MET A 98 3.34 -10.45 -8.40
CA MET A 98 3.12 -10.39 -9.86
C MET A 98 4.45 -10.26 -10.63
N ARG A 99 5.36 -9.39 -10.18
CA ARG A 99 6.69 -9.23 -10.80
C ARG A 99 7.55 -10.48 -10.67
N CYS A 100 7.47 -11.17 -9.53
CA CYS A 100 8.20 -12.40 -9.30
C CYS A 100 7.62 -13.52 -10.14
N HIS A 101 6.32 -13.79 -10.03
CA HIS A 101 5.58 -14.89 -10.66
C HIS A 101 5.18 -14.60 -12.12
N ASP A 102 6.07 -13.96 -12.87
CA ASP A 102 5.97 -13.65 -14.31
C ASP A 102 5.65 -14.85 -15.21
N ARG A 103 5.95 -16.06 -14.72
CA ARG A 103 5.67 -17.34 -15.39
C ARG A 103 4.82 -18.29 -14.55
N GLY A 104 4.11 -17.77 -13.55
CA GLY A 104 3.35 -18.57 -12.59
C GLY A 104 4.21 -19.03 -11.42
N MET A 105 3.93 -20.21 -10.87
CA MET A 105 4.63 -20.69 -9.67
C MET A 105 6.12 -20.88 -9.92
N LYS A 106 6.94 -20.40 -8.99
CA LYS A 106 8.41 -20.59 -9.06
C LYS A 106 8.77 -22.03 -8.72
N ARG A 107 9.75 -22.55 -9.46
CA ARG A 107 10.37 -23.85 -9.16
C ARG A 107 11.21 -23.76 -7.90
N PHE A 108 11.25 -24.87 -7.18
CA PHE A 108 11.98 -25.01 -5.92
C PHE A 108 12.50 -26.44 -5.77
N ALA A 109 13.44 -26.63 -4.84
CA ALA A 109 13.93 -27.95 -4.46
C ALA A 109 13.57 -28.22 -3.00
N ASP A 110 13.01 -29.39 -2.72
CA ASP A 110 12.81 -29.82 -1.34
C ASP A 110 14.06 -30.53 -0.80
N ASN A 111 14.59 -30.00 0.29
CA ASN A 111 15.70 -30.58 1.02
C ASN A 111 15.24 -31.38 2.27
N ILE A 112 13.95 -31.41 2.62
CA ILE A 112 13.46 -32.08 3.82
C ILE A 112 13.25 -33.57 3.57
N ARG A 113 12.42 -33.96 2.58
CA ARG A 113 12.21 -35.38 2.28
C ARG A 113 13.53 -36.14 2.10
N PRO A 114 14.48 -35.70 1.23
CA PRO A 114 15.74 -36.44 1.04
C PRO A 114 16.56 -36.60 2.32
N ALA A 115 16.58 -35.56 3.17
CA ALA A 115 17.29 -35.64 4.44
C ALA A 115 16.65 -36.68 5.37
N PHE A 116 15.33 -36.68 5.50
CA PHE A 116 14.63 -37.60 6.39
C PHE A 116 14.57 -39.04 5.87
N GLU A 117 14.55 -39.25 4.55
CA GLU A 117 14.73 -40.57 3.95
C GLU A 117 16.08 -41.19 4.33
N SER A 118 17.14 -40.37 4.36
CA SER A 118 18.50 -40.81 4.68
C SER A 118 18.72 -41.13 6.16
N LEU A 119 17.86 -40.63 7.05
CA LEU A 119 17.98 -40.83 8.49
C LEU A 119 17.45 -42.21 8.94
N PRO A 120 18.09 -42.85 9.94
CA PRO A 120 17.54 -44.04 10.57
C PRO A 120 16.26 -43.71 11.36
N ASP A 121 15.32 -44.66 11.43
CA ASP A 121 14.00 -44.49 12.08
C ASP A 121 14.06 -44.30 13.62
N ARG A 122 15.26 -44.21 14.20
CA ARG A 122 15.51 -43.98 15.63
C ARG A 122 15.77 -42.51 15.97
N SER A 123 15.49 -41.58 15.06
CA SER A 123 15.77 -40.14 15.22
C SER A 123 14.92 -39.44 16.29
N GLY A 124 13.91 -40.11 16.86
CA GLY A 124 12.95 -39.52 17.80
C GLY A 124 11.93 -38.59 17.13
N LEU A 125 11.99 -38.45 15.81
CA LEU A 125 11.08 -37.66 14.99
C LEU A 125 10.09 -38.59 14.27
N ASN A 126 8.85 -38.14 14.09
CA ASN A 126 7.85 -38.91 13.36
C ASN A 126 8.11 -38.84 11.84
N LYS A 127 9.10 -39.63 11.39
CA LYS A 127 9.52 -39.71 9.99
C LYS A 127 8.37 -40.08 9.06
N SER A 128 7.46 -40.95 9.49
CA SER A 128 6.30 -41.34 8.68
C SER A 128 5.38 -40.15 8.38
N ASP A 129 5.12 -39.27 9.35
CA ASP A 129 4.33 -38.06 9.16
C ASP A 129 5.05 -37.03 8.30
N ILE A 130 6.36 -36.89 8.47
CA ILE A 130 7.19 -35.99 7.65
C ILE A 130 7.12 -36.44 6.18
N LEU A 131 7.41 -37.71 5.89
CA LEU A 131 7.39 -38.21 4.51
C LEU A 131 5.99 -38.20 3.89
N ARG A 132 4.93 -38.18 4.70
CA ARG A 132 3.54 -38.00 4.24
C ARG A 132 3.23 -36.55 3.85
N LEU A 133 3.81 -35.55 4.53
CA LEU A 133 3.61 -34.13 4.21
C LEU A 133 4.51 -33.63 3.08
N TYR A 134 5.77 -34.07 3.06
CA TYR A 134 6.72 -33.71 2.01
C TYR A 134 6.65 -34.75 0.89
N VAL A 135 5.87 -34.46 -0.15
CA VAL A 135 5.70 -35.36 -1.31
C VAL A 135 6.99 -35.57 -2.10
N ALA A 136 7.01 -36.59 -2.95
CA ALA A 136 8.16 -36.86 -3.80
C ALA A 136 8.40 -35.73 -4.82
N LYS A 137 9.66 -35.56 -5.25
CA LYS A 137 10.07 -34.46 -6.13
C LYS A 137 9.33 -34.49 -7.47
N ASP A 138 9.25 -35.66 -8.08
CA ASP A 138 8.56 -35.91 -9.34
C ASP A 138 7.06 -35.60 -9.26
N GLU A 139 6.41 -35.96 -8.14
CA GLU A 139 5.02 -35.59 -7.88
C GLU A 139 4.84 -34.06 -7.81
N MET A 140 5.70 -33.37 -7.05
CA MET A 140 5.64 -31.91 -6.93
C MET A 140 5.97 -31.20 -8.26
N ASP A 141 6.96 -31.69 -9.00
CA ASP A 141 7.35 -31.13 -10.30
C ASP A 141 6.21 -31.23 -11.31
N ALA A 142 5.49 -32.35 -11.36
CA ALA A 142 4.32 -32.53 -12.22
C ALA A 142 3.18 -31.56 -11.86
N LEU A 143 2.98 -31.27 -10.56
CA LEU A 143 1.99 -30.28 -10.11
C LEU A 143 2.40 -28.85 -10.49
N LEU A 144 3.69 -28.53 -10.38
CA LEU A 144 4.24 -27.25 -10.81
C LEU A 144 4.13 -27.06 -12.32
N ASP A 145 4.38 -28.09 -13.13
CA ASP A 145 4.21 -28.07 -14.59
C ASP A 145 2.76 -27.72 -14.96
N LYS A 146 1.81 -28.39 -14.31
CA LYS A 146 0.37 -28.15 -14.50
C LYS A 146 -0.03 -26.72 -14.14
N ASP A 147 0.52 -26.17 -13.06
CA ASP A 147 0.19 -24.84 -12.58
C ASP A 147 0.86 -23.74 -13.44
N GLU A 148 2.09 -23.95 -13.90
CA GLU A 148 2.78 -23.06 -14.88
C GLU A 148 2.02 -23.03 -16.19
N GLN A 149 1.66 -24.20 -16.76
CA GLN A 149 0.91 -24.27 -18.01
C GLN A 149 -0.43 -23.54 -17.93
N ARG A 150 -1.16 -23.72 -16.81
CA ARG A 150 -2.43 -23.02 -16.57
C ARG A 150 -2.26 -21.51 -16.60
N PHE A 151 -1.27 -20.98 -15.89
CA PHE A 151 -1.01 -19.55 -15.82
C PHE A 151 -0.57 -18.99 -17.17
N GLN A 152 0.36 -19.65 -17.86
CA GLN A 152 0.86 -19.21 -19.17
C GLN A 152 -0.26 -19.20 -20.21
N THR A 153 -1.10 -20.23 -20.25
CA THR A 153 -2.27 -20.27 -21.15
C THR A 153 -3.22 -19.10 -20.88
N ALA A 154 -3.48 -18.78 -19.61
CA ALA A 154 -4.32 -17.65 -19.24
C ALA A 154 -3.70 -16.29 -19.61
N MET A 155 -2.38 -16.16 -19.49
CA MET A 155 -1.65 -14.95 -19.91
C MET A 155 -1.70 -14.75 -21.42
N ASP A 156 -1.46 -15.81 -22.21
CA ASP A 156 -1.56 -15.75 -23.67
C ASP A 156 -2.97 -15.35 -24.12
N GLN A 157 -4.00 -15.88 -23.46
CA GLN A 157 -5.39 -15.51 -23.73
C GLN A 157 -5.71 -14.06 -23.36
N ALA A 158 -5.19 -13.58 -22.22
CA ALA A 158 -5.46 -12.22 -21.75
C ALA A 158 -4.78 -11.16 -22.61
N LEU A 159 -3.61 -11.46 -23.16
CA LEU A 159 -2.78 -10.51 -23.88
C LEU A 159 -2.86 -10.67 -25.41
N GLY A 160 -3.38 -11.80 -25.90
CA GLY A 160 -3.46 -12.12 -27.32
C GLY A 160 -2.11 -12.49 -27.95
N GLU A 161 -1.03 -12.46 -27.18
CA GLU A 161 0.31 -12.87 -27.58
C GLU A 161 1.13 -13.34 -26.36
N THR A 162 2.16 -14.13 -26.63
CA THR A 162 3.10 -14.56 -25.59
C THR A 162 4.08 -13.45 -25.26
N ILE A 163 3.95 -12.90 -24.06
CA ILE A 163 4.87 -11.89 -23.55
C ILE A 163 6.14 -12.55 -23.00
N LYS A 164 7.29 -12.06 -23.46
CA LYS A 164 8.62 -12.56 -23.03
C LYS A 164 9.18 -11.88 -21.77
N ALA A 165 8.65 -10.72 -21.40
CA ALA A 165 9.16 -9.93 -20.29
C ALA A 165 8.02 -9.29 -19.49
N GLU A 166 8.06 -9.44 -18.18
CA GLU A 166 7.02 -8.92 -17.29
C GLU A 166 6.95 -7.38 -17.31
N PRO A 167 5.85 -6.76 -17.80
CA PRO A 167 5.76 -5.33 -17.99
C PRO A 167 5.71 -4.52 -16.70
N LEU A 168 5.29 -5.11 -15.57
CA LEU A 168 5.23 -4.39 -14.30
C LEU A 168 6.62 -4.03 -13.76
N ILE A 169 7.67 -4.79 -14.08
CA ILE A 169 9.03 -4.48 -13.62
C ILE A 169 9.52 -3.12 -14.16
N PRO A 170 9.59 -2.88 -15.49
CA PRO A 170 10.01 -1.58 -16.00
C PRO A 170 9.01 -0.46 -15.68
N THR A 171 7.71 -0.78 -15.61
CA THR A 171 6.67 0.20 -15.29
C THR A 171 6.79 0.70 -13.85
N SER A 172 6.87 -0.21 -12.88
CA SER A 172 7.03 0.14 -11.47
C SER A 172 8.35 0.85 -11.23
N ARG A 173 9.43 0.40 -11.88
CA ARG A 173 10.74 1.06 -11.76
C ARG A 173 10.69 2.50 -12.28
N LYS A 174 10.08 2.73 -13.45
CA LYS A 174 9.98 4.07 -14.02
C LYS A 174 9.11 5.01 -13.18
N PHE A 175 8.05 4.48 -12.56
CA PHE A 175 7.09 5.28 -11.81
C PHE A 175 7.49 5.49 -10.36
N ILE A 176 7.79 4.41 -9.62
CA ILE A 176 8.03 4.42 -8.17
C ILE A 176 9.50 4.69 -7.85
N ASP A 177 10.42 3.95 -8.47
CA ASP A 177 11.81 3.88 -8.03
C ASP A 177 12.70 4.99 -8.66
N ALA A 178 12.59 5.15 -9.97
CA ALA A 178 13.46 6.03 -10.74
C ALA A 178 13.20 7.51 -10.41
N PRO A 179 14.26 8.33 -10.24
CA PRO A 179 14.13 9.77 -10.18
C PRO A 179 13.41 10.32 -11.42
N LEU A 180 12.59 11.35 -11.22
CA LEU A 180 11.82 11.99 -12.27
C LEU A 180 12.66 13.03 -13.00
N THR A 181 12.84 12.81 -14.30
CA THR A 181 13.48 13.72 -15.25
C THR A 181 12.49 14.74 -15.80
N ILE A 182 12.99 15.81 -16.41
CA ILE A 182 12.11 16.80 -17.07
C ILE A 182 11.29 16.20 -18.23
N SER A 183 11.81 15.18 -18.91
CA SER A 183 11.07 14.49 -19.97
C SER A 183 9.90 13.69 -19.40
N GLN A 184 10.06 13.06 -18.24
CA GLN A 184 8.96 12.41 -17.51
C GLN A 184 7.96 13.44 -16.99
N ALA A 185 8.42 14.56 -16.39
CA ALA A 185 7.56 15.65 -15.96
C ALA A 185 6.66 16.15 -17.11
N SER A 186 7.27 16.41 -18.28
CA SER A 186 6.56 16.84 -19.49
C SER A 186 5.52 15.82 -19.91
N ALA A 187 5.87 14.53 -19.94
CA ALA A 187 4.95 13.46 -20.33
C ALA A 187 3.77 13.33 -19.36
N GLU A 188 4.02 13.42 -18.05
CA GLU A 188 2.97 13.34 -17.02
C GLU A 188 2.05 14.58 -17.01
N LEU A 189 2.55 15.74 -17.46
CA LEU A 189 1.74 16.94 -17.71
C LEU A 189 0.98 16.92 -19.05
N GLY A 190 1.12 15.85 -19.84
CA GLY A 190 0.51 15.77 -21.19
C GLY A 190 1.17 16.70 -22.22
N LEU A 191 2.38 17.20 -21.95
CA LEU A 191 3.10 18.15 -22.80
C LEU A 191 4.04 17.42 -23.77
N LYS A 192 3.94 17.79 -25.05
CA LYS A 192 4.72 17.20 -26.15
C LYS A 192 6.21 17.59 -26.14
N TYR A 193 6.54 18.77 -25.62
CA TYR A 193 7.90 19.32 -25.66
C TYR A 193 8.36 19.78 -24.27
N SER A 194 9.48 19.25 -23.79
CA SER A 194 10.04 19.54 -22.47
C SER A 194 10.99 20.76 -22.44
N SER A 195 11.34 21.33 -23.60
CA SER A 195 12.36 22.37 -23.72
C SER A 195 11.96 23.68 -23.01
N SER A 196 10.68 24.06 -23.07
CA SER A 196 10.15 25.23 -22.40
C SER A 196 10.08 25.06 -20.88
N LEU A 197 9.86 23.84 -20.38
CA LEU A 197 9.71 23.57 -18.94
C LEU A 197 10.96 23.91 -18.13
N LYS A 198 12.16 23.85 -18.74
CA LYS A 198 13.40 24.22 -18.03
C LYS A 198 13.35 25.67 -17.57
N ALA A 199 12.90 26.59 -18.43
CA ALA A 199 12.80 28.00 -18.11
C ALA A 199 11.66 28.25 -17.12
N VAL A 200 10.54 27.56 -17.30
CA VAL A 200 9.37 27.68 -16.43
C VAL A 200 9.69 27.25 -14.99
N PHE A 201 10.37 26.13 -14.79
CA PHE A 201 10.76 25.67 -13.45
C PHE A 201 11.87 26.50 -12.78
N ARG A 202 12.37 27.57 -13.42
CA ARG A 202 13.22 28.59 -12.76
C ARG A 202 12.40 29.70 -12.11
N LEU A 203 11.13 29.84 -12.47
CA LEU A 203 10.30 30.90 -11.92
C LEU A 203 10.04 30.64 -10.42
N PRO A 204 9.97 31.69 -9.58
CA PRO A 204 9.87 31.55 -8.12
C PRO A 204 8.77 30.61 -7.64
N GLN A 205 7.60 30.65 -8.29
CA GLN A 205 6.44 29.82 -7.92
C GLN A 205 6.67 28.32 -8.09
N PHE A 206 7.62 27.88 -8.92
CA PHE A 206 7.98 26.48 -9.10
C PHE A 206 9.23 26.08 -8.31
N THR A 207 10.17 27.00 -8.14
CA THR A 207 11.37 26.73 -7.32
C THR A 207 11.00 26.58 -5.84
N GLN A 208 9.99 27.30 -5.35
CA GLN A 208 9.42 27.14 -4.01
C GLN A 208 8.78 25.77 -3.78
N LEU A 209 8.36 25.08 -4.85
CA LEU A 209 7.83 23.70 -4.80
C LEU A 209 8.94 22.63 -4.87
N GLY A 210 10.21 23.03 -4.81
CA GLY A 210 11.35 22.10 -4.89
C GLY A 210 11.67 21.60 -6.30
N LEU A 211 11.09 22.20 -7.35
CA LEU A 211 11.25 21.74 -8.74
C LEU A 211 12.52 22.27 -9.43
N ALA A 212 13.34 23.03 -8.72
CA ALA A 212 14.55 23.66 -9.26
C ALA A 212 15.52 22.66 -9.92
N GLY A 213 15.58 21.42 -9.43
CA GLY A 213 16.41 20.36 -10.01
C GLY A 213 16.08 20.04 -11.47
N LEU A 214 14.81 20.17 -11.88
CA LEU A 214 14.40 19.95 -13.28
C LEU A 214 14.88 21.07 -14.21
N SER A 215 15.06 22.29 -13.68
CA SER A 215 15.39 23.49 -14.46
C SER A 215 16.82 23.51 -15.03
N THR A 216 17.70 22.69 -14.45
CA THR A 216 19.12 22.54 -14.83
C THR A 216 19.40 21.21 -15.53
N GLY A 217 18.38 20.40 -15.80
CA GLY A 217 18.52 19.06 -16.39
C GLY A 217 18.84 17.96 -15.37
N GLY A 218 18.75 18.25 -14.07
CA GLY A 218 18.77 17.24 -13.02
C GLY A 218 17.44 16.49 -12.91
N VAL A 219 17.20 15.91 -11.73
CA VAL A 219 16.04 15.09 -11.40
C VAL A 219 15.43 15.50 -10.06
N ILE A 220 14.18 15.11 -9.84
CA ILE A 220 13.51 15.19 -8.54
C ILE A 220 13.00 13.80 -8.11
N ARG A 221 12.61 13.66 -6.85
CA ARG A 221 12.00 12.42 -6.34
C ARG A 221 10.49 12.39 -6.60
N ARG A 222 9.95 11.17 -6.71
CA ARG A 222 8.53 10.92 -7.02
C ARG A 222 7.59 11.56 -6.00
N ASP A 223 7.94 11.48 -4.71
CA ASP A 223 7.18 12.08 -3.63
C ASP A 223 7.04 13.60 -3.77
N THR A 224 8.14 14.29 -4.07
CA THR A 224 8.17 15.74 -4.32
C THR A 224 7.27 16.10 -5.50
N TRP A 225 7.33 15.33 -6.59
CA TRP A 225 6.50 15.58 -7.76
C TRP A 225 5.01 15.37 -7.46
N GLU A 226 4.65 14.28 -6.80
CA GLU A 226 3.25 13.97 -6.48
C GLU A 226 2.64 14.94 -5.46
N ASP A 227 3.43 15.47 -4.51
CA ASP A 227 2.94 16.42 -3.51
C ASP A 227 2.49 17.76 -4.12
N TYR A 228 3.10 18.15 -5.25
CA TYR A 228 2.84 19.44 -5.90
C TYR A 228 2.32 19.31 -7.34
N PHE A 229 2.05 18.10 -7.84
CA PHE A 229 1.63 17.88 -9.22
C PHE A 229 0.40 18.71 -9.59
N ASP A 230 -0.59 18.75 -8.70
CA ASP A 230 -1.83 19.48 -8.91
C ASP A 230 -1.59 21.01 -8.88
N GLN A 231 -0.69 21.50 -8.04
CA GLN A 231 -0.26 22.90 -8.08
C GLN A 231 0.45 23.23 -9.39
N VAL A 232 1.34 22.35 -9.87
CA VAL A 232 2.04 22.53 -11.16
C VAL A 232 1.04 22.61 -12.30
N VAL A 233 0.08 21.69 -12.37
CA VAL A 233 -0.97 21.69 -13.42
C VAL A 233 -1.74 23.01 -13.43
N ARG A 234 -2.16 23.51 -12.25
CA ARG A 234 -2.89 24.77 -12.13
C ARG A 234 -2.04 25.98 -12.52
N GLN A 235 -0.82 26.07 -12.00
CA GLN A 235 0.09 27.19 -12.28
C GLN A 235 0.51 27.26 -13.76
N LEU A 236 0.61 26.11 -14.43
CA LEU A 236 0.87 26.04 -15.87
C LEU A 236 -0.38 26.27 -16.73
N GLY A 237 -1.58 26.18 -16.14
CA GLY A 237 -2.84 26.28 -16.87
C GLY A 237 -3.06 25.13 -17.87
N VAL A 238 -2.48 23.95 -17.61
CA VAL A 238 -2.52 22.79 -18.53
C VAL A 238 -3.71 21.87 -18.30
N GLY A 239 -4.59 22.20 -17.36
CA GLY A 239 -5.84 21.48 -17.10
C GLY A 239 -6.35 21.64 -15.67
N VAL A 240 -7.32 20.79 -15.33
CA VAL A 240 -7.86 20.66 -13.97
C VAL A 240 -7.29 19.37 -13.36
N PRO A 241 -6.41 19.44 -12.35
CA PRO A 241 -5.81 18.25 -11.77
C PRO A 241 -6.80 17.52 -10.85
N ILE A 242 -6.61 16.21 -10.71
CA ILE A 242 -7.23 15.44 -9.63
C ILE A 242 -6.32 15.56 -8.41
N ALA A 243 -6.69 16.42 -7.46
CA ALA A 243 -6.02 16.53 -6.16
C ALA A 243 -6.15 15.20 -5.39
N PRO A 244 -5.07 14.70 -4.75
CA PRO A 244 -5.05 13.40 -4.06
C PRO A 244 -5.74 13.42 -2.69
N VAL A 245 -6.70 14.32 -2.47
CA VAL A 245 -7.40 14.53 -1.20
C VAL A 245 -8.12 13.26 -0.73
N ASP A 246 -8.72 12.50 -1.65
CA ASP A 246 -9.40 11.24 -1.32
C ASP A 246 -8.51 10.00 -1.49
N GLY A 247 -7.22 10.21 -1.76
CA GLY A 247 -6.24 9.15 -1.93
C GLY A 247 -5.99 8.37 -0.63
N LEU A 248 -5.84 7.05 -0.73
CA LEU A 248 -5.50 6.19 0.42
C LEU A 248 -4.00 6.22 0.74
N THR A 249 -3.18 6.48 -0.27
CA THR A 249 -1.70 6.44 -0.19
C THR A 249 -1.08 7.78 0.15
N ARG A 250 -1.88 8.85 0.15
CA ARG A 250 -1.46 10.22 0.48
C ARG A 250 -2.18 10.63 1.76
N PRO A 251 -1.56 10.44 2.94
CA PRO A 251 -2.20 10.76 4.21
C PRO A 251 -2.48 12.26 4.33
N ASP A 252 -1.59 13.08 3.78
CA ASP A 252 -1.69 14.53 3.81
C ASP A 252 -1.78 15.10 2.39
N HIS A 253 -2.40 16.28 2.28
CA HIS A 253 -2.41 17.13 1.10
C HIS A 253 -2.39 18.58 1.59
N LEU A 254 -1.43 19.36 1.12
CA LEU A 254 -1.13 20.68 1.68
C LEU A 254 -1.52 21.75 0.65
N ALA A 255 -2.60 22.48 0.92
CA ALA A 255 -2.76 23.81 0.37
C ALA A 255 -1.76 24.74 1.07
N ASP A 256 -0.89 25.40 0.30
CA ASP A 256 0.24 26.20 0.79
C ASP A 256 -0.12 27.14 1.96
N GLY A 257 0.80 27.28 2.92
CA GLY A 257 0.69 28.17 4.08
C GLY A 257 -0.32 27.72 5.16
N LEU A 258 -1.53 27.33 4.78
CA LEU A 258 -2.64 27.01 5.69
C LEU A 258 -2.37 25.74 6.51
N ALA A 259 -1.77 24.71 5.92
CA ALA A 259 -1.58 23.43 6.60
C ALA A 259 -0.68 23.50 7.84
N SER A 260 0.21 24.50 7.91
CA SER A 260 1.11 24.72 9.05
C SER A 260 0.35 25.15 10.32
N GLY A 261 -0.73 25.92 10.16
CA GLY A 261 -1.57 26.45 11.23
C GLY A 261 -2.70 25.51 11.68
N LEU A 262 -3.04 24.49 10.88
CA LEU A 262 -4.01 23.46 11.27
C LEU A 262 -3.30 22.40 12.13
N LYS A 263 -3.68 22.25 13.40
CA LYS A 263 -3.12 21.23 14.29
C LYS A 263 -4.16 20.15 14.59
N VAL A 264 -3.75 18.89 14.49
CA VAL A 264 -4.58 17.71 14.81
C VAL A 264 -3.79 16.88 15.80
N SER A 265 -4.39 16.55 16.95
CA SER A 265 -3.71 15.84 18.03
C SER A 265 -4.68 14.96 18.83
N THR A 266 -4.14 13.98 19.55
CA THR A 266 -4.89 13.33 20.63
C THR A 266 -4.54 13.91 22.01
N ASN A 267 -5.21 13.45 23.05
CA ASN A 267 -4.83 13.67 24.45
C ASN A 267 -3.51 12.97 24.87
N LYS A 268 -2.89 12.16 24.00
CA LYS A 268 -1.55 11.58 24.21
C LYS A 268 -0.58 12.01 23.13
N ARG A 269 0.55 12.61 23.53
CA ARG A 269 1.58 13.05 22.59
C ARG A 269 2.17 11.94 21.73
N SER A 270 2.24 10.71 22.26
CA SER A 270 2.75 9.55 21.52
C SER A 270 1.77 9.03 20.47
N ASN A 271 0.47 9.35 20.58
CA ASN A 271 -0.62 8.68 19.85
C ASN A 271 -0.59 7.14 19.98
N ILE A 272 0.02 6.62 21.05
CA ILE A 272 0.04 5.19 21.37
C ILE A 272 -0.90 4.96 22.55
N PHE A 273 -1.83 4.03 22.39
CA PHE A 273 -2.84 3.68 23.38
C PHE A 273 -2.85 2.17 23.68
N SER A 274 -3.22 1.83 24.90
CA SER A 274 -3.57 0.48 25.32
C SER A 274 -5.09 0.27 25.27
N PRO A 275 -5.55 -0.98 25.08
CA PRO A 275 -6.96 -1.31 25.18
C PRO A 275 -7.61 -0.81 26.49
N GLY A 276 -8.79 -0.20 26.38
CA GLY A 276 -9.54 0.34 27.51
C GLY A 276 -9.21 1.79 27.89
N GLU A 277 -8.11 2.34 27.38
CA GLU A 277 -7.79 3.76 27.57
C GLU A 277 -8.78 4.67 26.85
N GLU A 278 -8.79 5.93 27.29
CA GLU A 278 -9.69 6.96 26.77
C GLU A 278 -8.93 7.95 25.88
N MET A 279 -9.52 8.24 24.73
CA MET A 279 -8.96 9.13 23.72
C MET A 279 -9.89 10.28 23.40
N VAL A 280 -9.30 11.45 23.20
CA VAL A 280 -9.95 12.64 22.65
C VAL A 280 -9.13 13.14 21.47
N ILE A 281 -9.80 13.60 20.42
CA ILE A 281 -9.20 14.22 19.24
C ILE A 281 -9.44 15.73 19.31
N THR A 282 -8.40 16.51 19.06
CA THR A 282 -8.46 17.96 19.02
C THR A 282 -7.99 18.48 17.67
N VAL A 283 -8.83 19.29 17.02
CA VAL A 283 -8.50 20.04 15.80
C VAL A 283 -8.43 21.52 16.14
N LYS A 284 -7.24 22.12 16.09
CA LYS A 284 -7.02 23.53 16.39
C LYS A 284 -6.73 24.31 15.12
N ASN A 285 -7.49 25.40 14.91
CA ASN A 285 -7.27 26.31 13.80
C ASN A 285 -6.38 27.48 14.27
N GLN A 286 -5.16 27.55 13.73
CA GLN A 286 -4.24 28.68 13.90
C GLN A 286 -3.74 29.16 12.53
N THR A 287 -4.59 29.06 11.52
CA THR A 287 -4.23 29.35 10.12
C THR A 287 -4.31 30.83 9.78
N GLY A 288 -4.88 31.66 10.66
CA GLY A 288 -5.13 33.08 10.42
C GLY A 288 -6.48 33.35 9.76
N VAL A 289 -7.20 32.33 9.31
CA VAL A 289 -8.53 32.43 8.68
C VAL A 289 -9.51 31.46 9.31
N ASP A 290 -10.80 31.73 9.18
CA ASP A 290 -11.84 30.76 9.53
C ASP A 290 -11.81 29.58 8.56
N LEU A 291 -12.12 28.38 9.07
CA LEU A 291 -12.13 27.16 8.28
C LEU A 291 -13.48 26.47 8.34
N PHE A 292 -13.76 25.70 7.30
CA PHE A 292 -14.74 24.64 7.24
C PHE A 292 -13.99 23.31 7.38
N ILE A 293 -14.44 22.41 8.25
CA ILE A 293 -13.75 21.15 8.54
C ILE A 293 -14.68 19.93 8.47
N GLU A 294 -14.11 18.77 8.13
CA GLU A 294 -14.74 17.46 8.20
C GLU A 294 -13.74 16.43 8.74
N LEU A 295 -14.18 15.54 9.63
CA LEU A 295 -13.34 14.51 10.23
C LEU A 295 -13.75 13.10 9.78
N LEU A 296 -12.76 12.27 9.52
CA LEU A 296 -12.92 10.88 9.11
C LEU A 296 -12.05 9.97 9.97
N GLY A 297 -12.65 8.96 10.59
CA GLY A 297 -11.94 7.86 11.23
C GLY A 297 -11.73 6.70 10.25
N THR A 298 -10.53 6.14 10.22
CA THR A 298 -10.21 4.90 9.49
C THR A 298 -9.61 3.88 10.45
N SER A 299 -10.27 2.74 10.61
CA SER A 299 -9.79 1.64 11.46
C SER A 299 -8.61 0.89 10.85
N ALA A 300 -7.96 0.04 11.64
CA ALA A 300 -6.89 -0.85 11.18
C ALA A 300 -7.31 -1.82 10.06
N LEU A 301 -8.60 -2.11 9.93
CA LEU A 301 -9.15 -2.95 8.85
C LEU A 301 -9.58 -2.14 7.62
N GLY A 302 -9.35 -0.83 7.61
CA GLY A 302 -9.77 0.06 6.52
C GLY A 302 -11.26 0.42 6.53
N LYS A 303 -12.03 0.03 7.55
CA LYS A 303 -13.39 0.54 7.75
C LYS A 303 -13.36 2.03 8.07
N LYS A 304 -14.28 2.79 7.49
CA LYS A 304 -14.32 4.25 7.62
C LYS A 304 -15.61 4.74 8.27
N VAL A 305 -15.51 5.84 9.01
CA VAL A 305 -16.64 6.51 9.66
C VAL A 305 -16.44 8.02 9.64
N ALA A 306 -17.43 8.76 9.16
CA ALA A 306 -17.47 10.21 9.32
C ALA A 306 -17.67 10.53 10.81
N LEU A 307 -16.78 11.34 11.37
CA LEU A 307 -16.81 11.71 12.79
C LEU A 307 -17.57 13.02 13.00
N THR A 308 -17.66 13.87 11.99
CA THR A 308 -18.54 15.06 12.01
C THR A 308 -19.84 14.78 11.27
N ASN A 309 -20.93 15.43 11.71
CA ASN A 309 -22.18 15.45 10.97
C ASN A 309 -22.11 16.51 9.86
N GLY A 310 -21.48 16.15 8.74
CA GLY A 310 -21.19 17.08 7.64
C GLY A 310 -20.06 18.06 7.97
N ILE A 311 -20.12 19.24 7.35
CA ILE A 311 -19.08 20.27 7.45
C ILE A 311 -19.35 21.20 8.64
N LEU A 312 -18.32 21.39 9.47
CA LEU A 312 -18.37 22.29 10.63
C LEU A 312 -17.56 23.56 10.39
N SER A 313 -18.01 24.71 10.89
CA SER A 313 -17.19 25.92 10.93
C SER A 313 -16.28 25.92 12.15
N LEU A 314 -14.98 26.16 11.93
CA LEU A 314 -13.97 26.30 12.97
C LEU A 314 -13.29 27.67 12.85
N LYS A 315 -13.65 28.58 13.76
CA LYS A 315 -13.09 29.93 13.81
C LYS A 315 -11.58 29.93 14.05
N ASN A 316 -10.87 30.90 13.46
CA ASN A 316 -9.45 31.08 13.73
C ASN A 316 -9.20 31.26 15.25
N GLY A 317 -8.15 30.62 15.76
CA GLY A 317 -7.79 30.60 17.18
C GLY A 317 -8.63 29.65 18.05
N LYS A 318 -9.67 29.00 17.51
CA LYS A 318 -10.50 28.03 18.24
C LYS A 318 -10.05 26.58 18.00
N ALA A 319 -10.59 25.69 18.82
CA ALA A 319 -10.40 24.25 18.69
C ALA A 319 -11.76 23.54 18.65
N TYR A 320 -11.86 22.51 17.82
CA TYR A 320 -12.92 21.52 17.83
C TYR A 320 -12.41 20.27 18.54
N GLN A 321 -13.27 19.66 19.36
CA GLN A 321 -12.97 18.44 20.09
C GLN A 321 -13.95 17.34 19.64
N PHE A 322 -13.41 16.16 19.36
CA PHE A 322 -14.20 14.96 19.10
C PHE A 322 -13.83 13.85 20.09
N PRO A 323 -14.82 13.20 20.74
CA PRO A 323 -16.24 13.54 20.71
C PRO A 323 -16.52 14.90 21.38
N GLU A 324 -17.66 15.53 21.07
CA GLU A 324 -18.04 16.82 21.67
C GLU A 324 -18.30 16.71 23.18
N SER A 325 -18.69 15.52 23.65
CA SER A 325 -18.78 15.18 25.07
C SER A 325 -18.25 13.77 25.31
N GLY A 326 -17.56 13.57 26.43
CA GLY A 326 -16.94 12.29 26.78
C GLY A 326 -15.65 11.99 26.01
N THR A 327 -15.37 10.70 25.83
CA THR A 327 -14.13 10.18 25.25
C THR A 327 -14.40 8.95 24.37
N ILE A 328 -13.44 8.62 23.49
CA ILE A 328 -13.43 7.37 22.73
C ILE A 328 -12.72 6.32 23.57
N LYS A 329 -13.41 5.23 23.91
CA LYS A 329 -12.79 4.07 24.57
C LYS A 329 -12.08 3.19 23.54
N ILE A 330 -10.78 2.99 23.72
CA ILE A 330 -9.95 2.19 22.82
C ILE A 330 -10.32 0.71 22.95
N LYS A 331 -10.60 0.07 21.82
CA LYS A 331 -10.98 -1.35 21.75
C LYS A 331 -9.74 -2.25 21.77
N PRO A 332 -9.86 -3.53 22.18
CA PRO A 332 -8.76 -4.49 22.18
C PRO A 332 -8.39 -4.98 20.77
N GLN A 333 -8.35 -4.08 19.80
CA GLN A 333 -7.95 -4.36 18.43
C GLN A 333 -6.60 -3.71 18.18
N LEU A 334 -5.56 -4.54 18.08
CA LEU A 334 -4.22 -4.08 17.76
C LEU A 334 -4.14 -3.56 16.32
N GLY A 335 -3.25 -2.60 16.10
CA GLY A 335 -2.95 -2.08 14.78
C GLY A 335 -2.89 -0.56 14.73
N THR A 336 -2.89 -0.04 13.51
CA THR A 336 -2.83 1.40 13.23
C THR A 336 -4.18 1.90 12.75
N GLU A 337 -4.70 2.94 13.39
CA GLU A 337 -5.87 3.71 12.98
C GLU A 337 -5.47 5.11 12.55
N PHE A 338 -6.35 5.78 11.80
CA PHE A 338 -6.10 7.12 11.28
C PHE A 338 -7.28 8.04 11.52
N ILE A 339 -6.99 9.28 11.90
CA ILE A 339 -7.95 10.38 11.89
C ILE A 339 -7.53 11.34 10.80
N THR A 340 -8.36 11.49 9.77
CA THR A 340 -8.14 12.45 8.70
C THR A 340 -9.05 13.66 8.91
N VAL A 341 -8.47 14.85 8.84
CA VAL A 341 -9.16 16.13 8.84
C VAL A 341 -9.05 16.72 7.45
N PHE A 342 -10.20 17.02 6.86
CA PHE A 342 -10.32 17.88 5.68
C PHE A 342 -10.65 19.28 6.14
N ALA A 343 -9.97 20.29 5.63
CA ALA A 343 -10.20 21.68 6.00
C ALA A 343 -10.05 22.63 4.81
N SER A 344 -10.91 23.64 4.70
CA SER A 344 -10.80 24.67 3.65
C SER A 344 -11.32 26.01 4.18
N PRO A 345 -10.76 27.15 3.75
CA PRO A 345 -11.36 28.47 4.02
C PRO A 345 -12.70 28.67 3.29
N HIS A 346 -12.97 27.86 2.26
CA HIS A 346 -14.23 27.86 1.53
C HIS A 346 -15.09 26.67 1.95
N GLN A 347 -16.39 26.87 2.02
CA GLN A 347 -17.33 25.78 2.29
C GLN A 347 -17.25 24.77 1.14
N PHE A 348 -17.20 23.48 1.48
CA PHE A 348 -17.22 22.38 0.53
C PHE A 348 -18.37 21.41 0.84
N SER A 349 -18.62 20.47 -0.07
CA SER A 349 -19.63 19.44 0.14
C SER A 349 -19.07 18.31 1.02
N PRO A 350 -19.85 17.76 1.98
CA PRO A 350 -19.43 16.60 2.76
C PRO A 350 -19.01 15.42 1.88
N GLY A 351 -18.05 14.64 2.35
CA GLY A 351 -17.66 13.40 1.69
C GLY A 351 -18.74 12.32 1.78
N ALA A 352 -18.79 11.48 0.75
CA ALA A 352 -19.64 10.30 0.68
C ALA A 352 -18.85 9.06 1.12
N LEU A 353 -19.38 8.35 2.13
CA LEU A 353 -18.88 7.05 2.53
C LEU A 353 -19.42 5.96 1.60
N LEU A 354 -18.54 5.36 0.80
CA LEU A 354 -18.83 4.21 -0.03
C LEU A 354 -18.37 2.95 0.68
N ARG A 355 -19.31 2.06 1.00
CA ARG A 355 -19.03 0.78 1.65
C ARG A 355 -18.85 -0.32 0.64
N GLY A 356 -17.77 -1.07 0.81
CA GLY A 356 -17.46 -2.23 -0.04
C GLY A 356 -17.75 -3.55 0.67
N HIS A 357 -18.26 -4.54 -0.07
CA HIS A 357 -18.29 -5.91 0.43
C HIS A 357 -16.96 -6.59 0.11
N GLY A 358 -16.16 -6.93 1.12
CA GLY A 358 -14.85 -7.58 0.94
C GLY A 358 -13.74 -6.67 0.41
N VAL A 359 -13.96 -5.35 0.38
CA VAL A 359 -12.95 -4.34 0.03
C VAL A 359 -12.98 -3.19 1.05
N ALA A 360 -11.90 -2.41 1.12
CA ALA A 360 -11.82 -1.27 2.02
C ALA A 360 -12.86 -0.19 1.66
N ASP A 361 -13.39 0.48 2.68
CA ASP A 361 -14.31 1.60 2.47
C ASP A 361 -13.59 2.76 1.75
N ARG A 362 -14.34 3.51 0.95
CA ARG A 362 -13.86 4.75 0.33
C ARG A 362 -14.64 5.93 0.92
N PHE A 363 -13.94 7.04 1.08
CA PHE A 363 -14.56 8.31 1.43
C PHE A 363 -14.17 9.28 0.32
N VAL A 364 -15.16 9.80 -0.40
CA VAL A 364 -14.94 10.57 -1.63
C VAL A 364 -15.74 11.86 -1.61
N HIS A 365 -15.14 12.94 -2.04
CA HIS A 365 -15.79 14.24 -2.13
C HIS A 365 -16.18 14.56 -3.57
N ASN A 366 -17.27 15.30 -3.74
CA ASN A 366 -17.76 15.69 -5.04
C ASN A 366 -17.13 17.01 -5.54
N PHE A 367 -15.79 17.01 -5.68
CA PHE A 367 -15.02 18.19 -6.05
C PHE A 367 -15.08 18.53 -7.55
N TYR A 368 -15.14 17.51 -8.40
CA TYR A 368 -14.95 17.69 -9.85
C TYR A 368 -16.26 17.91 -10.62
N VAL A 369 -17.22 18.60 -10.00
CA VAL A 369 -18.47 19.01 -10.64
C VAL A 369 -18.31 20.43 -11.14
N TYR A 370 -18.47 20.62 -12.44
CA TYR A 370 -18.44 21.94 -13.04
C TYR A 370 -19.74 22.72 -12.80
N ASP A 371 -19.63 24.05 -12.79
CA ASP A 371 -20.78 24.93 -12.90
C ASP A 371 -21.45 24.81 -14.29
N HIS A 372 -22.59 25.48 -14.47
CA HIS A 372 -23.34 25.40 -15.73
C HIS A 372 -22.58 25.96 -16.95
N SER A 373 -21.44 26.63 -16.74
CA SER A 373 -20.59 27.15 -17.81
C SER A 373 -19.49 26.18 -18.23
N ASP A 374 -19.33 25.05 -17.52
CA ASP A 374 -18.22 24.10 -17.68
C ASP A 374 -16.81 24.73 -17.54
N THR A 375 -16.71 25.94 -16.96
CA THR A 375 -15.44 26.66 -16.83
C THR A 375 -14.86 26.66 -15.41
N ARG A 376 -15.69 26.40 -14.38
CA ARG A 376 -15.26 26.42 -12.98
C ARG A 376 -15.82 25.24 -12.22
N LEU A 377 -15.02 24.71 -11.30
CA LEU A 377 -15.49 23.72 -10.34
C LEU A 377 -16.40 24.39 -9.30
N LYS A 378 -17.55 23.76 -9.00
CA LYS A 378 -18.43 24.17 -7.91
C LYS A 378 -17.76 24.01 -6.54
N ASN A 379 -16.93 22.99 -6.40
CA ASN A 379 -16.17 22.70 -5.19
C ASN A 379 -14.69 22.49 -5.56
N ASP A 380 -13.87 23.54 -5.58
CA ASP A 380 -12.46 23.42 -5.95
C ASP A 380 -11.62 22.86 -4.78
N PRO A 381 -10.93 21.71 -4.96
CA PRO A 381 -10.08 21.14 -3.90
C PRO A 381 -8.74 21.87 -3.76
N SER A 382 -8.44 22.90 -4.58
CA SER A 382 -7.15 23.61 -4.58
C SER A 382 -6.74 24.20 -3.23
N GLN A 383 -7.70 24.56 -2.37
CA GLN A 383 -7.45 25.09 -1.03
C GLN A 383 -7.77 24.09 0.09
N LEU A 384 -8.08 22.84 -0.25
CA LEU A 384 -8.37 21.81 0.73
C LEU A 384 -7.06 21.33 1.37
N VAL A 385 -6.95 21.49 2.68
CA VAL A 385 -5.94 20.82 3.49
C VAL A 385 -6.48 19.46 3.90
N LYS A 386 -5.72 18.39 3.62
CA LYS A 386 -5.92 17.08 4.22
C LYS A 386 -4.80 16.83 5.22
N LYS A 387 -5.15 16.50 6.45
CA LYS A 387 -4.18 16.20 7.51
C LYS A 387 -4.56 14.93 8.25
N THR A 388 -3.65 13.99 8.35
CA THR A 388 -3.89 12.69 8.95
C THR A 388 -3.05 12.48 10.21
N LEU A 389 -3.73 12.12 11.28
CA LEU A 389 -3.14 11.69 12.55
C LEU A 389 -3.11 10.17 12.60
N LYS A 390 -1.93 9.58 12.74
CA LYS A 390 -1.73 8.14 12.97
C LYS A 390 -1.87 7.83 14.45
N ILE A 391 -2.66 6.81 14.78
CA ILE A 391 -2.87 6.30 16.15
C ILE A 391 -2.51 4.82 16.16
N GLU A 392 -1.79 4.37 17.17
CA GLU A 392 -1.38 2.97 17.31
C GLU A 392 -1.93 2.37 18.60
N THR A 393 -2.61 1.23 18.48
CA THR A 393 -3.06 0.44 19.62
C THR A 393 -2.10 -0.74 19.81
N ARG A 394 -1.50 -0.84 20.99
CA ARG A 394 -0.53 -1.89 21.37
C ARG A 394 -0.93 -2.63 22.63
#